data_AF-A0A959TAM2-F1
#
_entry.id   AF-A0A959TAM2-F1
#
_cell.length_a   1.000
_cell.length_b   1.000
_cell.length_c   1.000
_cell.angle_alpha   90.00
_cell.angle_beta   90.00
_cell.angle_gamma   90.00
#
_symmetry.space_group_name_H-M   'P 1'
#
loop_
_entity.id
_entity.type
_entity.pdbx_description
1 polymer ?
#
loop_
_entity_poly.entity_id
_entity_poly.type
_entity_poly.pdbx_seq_one_letter_code
_entity_poly.pdbx_strand_id
1 'polypeptide(L)'
;VEDVSVSVNYLKEKVQDHLGDGSRFGARIDYLVEQEPLGTAGALRLLERPAHDVVLLMNGDLLTDVDLEGMFQLFTRSRAAMAVATTEHHVDLPYAVMDLEGDLVLGYREKPTVSFPCNAGIYLLRSEWR
;
A
#
# COMPACT_ATOMS: atom_id res chain seq x y z
N VAL A 1 15.67 -1.57 6.84
CA VAL A 1 15.53 -1.32 5.40
C VAL A 1 16.68 -0.42 5.01
N GLU A 2 17.56 -0.89 4.13
CA GLU A 2 18.78 -0.15 3.75
C GLU A 2 18.75 0.28 2.28
N ASP A 3 18.00 -0.42 1.42
CA ASP A 3 17.82 -0.07 0.02
C ASP A 3 16.42 0.51 -0.20
N VAL A 4 16.34 1.74 -0.69
CA VAL A 4 15.09 2.48 -0.86
C VAL A 4 15.01 3.03 -2.28
N SER A 5 13.89 2.82 -2.95
CA SER A 5 13.60 3.47 -4.23
C SER A 5 12.43 4.45 -4.05
N VAL A 6 12.65 5.70 -4.42
CA VAL A 6 11.65 6.77 -4.30
C VAL A 6 11.15 7.12 -5.69
N SER A 7 9.85 6.92 -5.93
CA SER A 7 9.22 7.41 -7.16
C SER A 7 9.03 8.92 -7.10
N VAL A 8 9.48 9.62 -8.14
CA VAL A 8 9.44 11.08 -8.24
C VAL A 8 8.96 11.51 -9.64
N ASN A 9 8.18 12.60 -9.69
CA ASN A 9 7.72 13.22 -10.94
C ASN A 9 7.88 14.74 -10.82
N TYR A 10 6.79 15.46 -10.56
CA TYR A 10 6.77 16.92 -10.45
C TYR A 10 7.60 17.39 -9.24
N LEU A 11 8.45 18.39 -9.44
CA LEU A 11 9.38 18.92 -8.43
C LEU A 11 10.34 17.86 -7.84
N LYS A 12 10.69 16.83 -8.61
CA LYS A 12 11.64 15.77 -8.20
C LYS A 12 12.95 16.33 -7.64
N GLU A 13 13.42 17.47 -8.15
CA GLU A 13 14.67 18.10 -7.72
C GLU A 13 14.60 18.45 -6.23
N LYS A 14 13.45 18.92 -5.73
CA LYS A 14 13.28 19.22 -4.28
C LYS A 14 13.39 17.97 -3.41
N VAL A 15 12.85 16.85 -3.89
CA VAL A 15 12.91 15.57 -3.18
C VAL A 15 14.33 15.03 -3.20
N GLN A 16 15.01 15.11 -4.34
CA GLN A 16 16.39 14.69 -4.52
C GLN A 16 17.37 15.53 -3.70
N ASP A 17 17.24 16.86 -3.74
CA ASP A 17 18.04 17.78 -2.93
C ASP A 17 17.81 17.53 -1.44
N HIS A 18 16.56 17.27 -1.06
CA HIS A 18 16.25 16.95 0.31
C HIS A 18 16.86 15.61 0.69
N LEU A 19 16.58 14.49 0.03
CA LEU A 19 16.94 13.14 0.49
C LEU A 19 18.38 12.72 0.16
N GLY A 20 18.99 13.28 -0.89
CA GLY A 20 20.34 12.94 -1.35
C GLY A 20 20.47 11.48 -1.77
N ASP A 21 21.63 10.88 -1.54
CA ASP A 21 21.85 9.44 -1.77
C ASP A 21 21.37 8.55 -0.60
N GLY A 22 20.79 9.15 0.45
CA GLY A 22 20.35 8.46 1.66
C GLY A 22 21.43 8.18 2.70
N SER A 23 22.70 8.46 2.41
CA SER A 23 23.84 8.13 3.28
C SER A 23 23.69 8.68 4.70
N ARG A 24 23.14 9.89 4.84
CA ARG A 24 22.84 10.52 6.13
C ARG A 24 21.83 9.75 7.01
N PHE A 25 21.04 8.87 6.40
CA PHE A 25 20.04 8.03 7.04
C PHE A 25 20.51 6.58 7.22
N GLY A 26 21.76 6.27 6.82
CA GLY A 26 22.25 4.89 6.80
C GLY A 26 21.56 4.01 5.74
N ALA A 27 21.06 4.62 4.66
CA ALA A 27 20.40 3.94 3.56
C ALA A 27 21.01 4.32 2.21
N ARG A 28 20.74 3.53 1.17
CA ARG A 28 20.93 3.88 -0.24
C ARG A 28 19.58 4.24 -0.85
N ILE A 29 19.45 5.47 -1.33
CA ILE A 29 18.25 5.97 -1.99
C ILE A 29 18.51 6.08 -3.50
N ASP A 30 17.70 5.35 -4.26
CA ASP A 30 17.60 5.44 -5.71
C ASP A 30 16.30 6.16 -6.12
N TYR A 31 16.31 6.87 -7.25
CA TYR A 31 15.15 7.66 -7.71
C TYR A 31 14.55 7.09 -8.98
N LEU A 32 13.26 6.75 -8.93
CA LEU A 32 12.50 6.29 -10.08
C LEU A 32 11.77 7.49 -10.69
N VAL A 33 12.27 8.03 -11.80
CA VAL A 33 11.69 9.21 -12.42
C VAL A 33 10.54 8.81 -13.34
N GLU A 34 9.31 9.09 -12.91
CA GLU A 34 8.11 8.92 -13.72
C GLU A 34 7.97 10.09 -14.71
N GLN A 35 7.74 9.80 -15.98
CA GLN A 35 7.44 10.83 -17.00
C GLN A 35 5.97 11.27 -16.94
N GLU A 36 5.08 10.34 -16.62
CA GLU A 36 3.66 10.55 -16.40
C GLU A 36 3.23 9.74 -15.17
N PRO A 37 2.16 10.12 -14.44
CA PRO A 37 1.72 9.37 -13.27
C PRO A 37 1.33 7.93 -13.64
N LEU A 38 2.12 6.94 -13.23
CA LEU A 38 1.89 5.53 -13.59
C LEU A 38 0.96 4.80 -12.59
N GLY A 39 0.54 5.47 -11.52
CA GLY A 39 -0.23 4.90 -10.42
C GLY A 39 0.62 4.12 -9.41
N THR A 40 0.01 3.67 -8.30
CA THR A 40 0.72 3.11 -7.13
C THR A 40 1.71 1.99 -7.45
N ALA A 41 1.30 1.02 -8.28
CA ALA A 41 2.18 -0.08 -8.70
C ALA A 41 2.93 0.22 -10.00
N GLY A 42 2.66 1.36 -10.65
CA GLY A 42 3.29 1.75 -11.91
C GLY A 42 4.80 1.99 -11.78
N ALA A 43 5.22 2.57 -10.66
CA ALA A 43 6.62 2.76 -10.32
C ALA A 43 7.42 1.44 -10.30
N LEU A 44 6.80 0.30 -9.99
CA LEU A 44 7.47 -1.00 -10.01
C LEU A 44 7.97 -1.40 -11.41
N ARG A 45 7.37 -0.85 -12.48
CA ARG A 45 7.85 -1.09 -13.85
C ARG A 45 9.21 -0.42 -14.10
N LEU A 46 9.47 0.70 -13.44
CA LEU A 46 10.73 1.43 -13.51
C LEU A 46 11.83 0.78 -12.67
N LEU A 47 11.45 -0.03 -11.68
CA LEU A 47 12.39 -0.77 -10.83
C LEU A 47 12.93 -1.99 -11.58
N GLU A 48 14.10 -1.87 -12.23
CA GLU A 48 14.68 -2.93 -13.09
C GLU A 48 14.96 -4.25 -12.38
N ARG A 49 15.56 -4.22 -11.20
CA ARG A 49 15.71 -5.40 -10.35
C ARG A 49 15.68 -4.97 -8.89
N PRO A 50 14.75 -5.49 -8.07
CA PRO A 50 14.81 -5.26 -6.63
C PRO A 50 16.09 -5.89 -6.07
N ALA A 51 16.69 -5.23 -5.08
CA ALA A 51 17.88 -5.73 -4.40
C ALA A 51 17.61 -6.97 -3.53
N HIS A 52 16.33 -7.20 -3.18
CA HIS A 52 15.88 -8.25 -2.27
C HIS A 52 14.70 -9.03 -2.86
N ASP A 53 14.49 -10.24 -2.34
CA ASP A 53 13.39 -11.12 -2.76
C ASP A 53 12.01 -10.62 -2.32
N VAL A 54 11.97 -9.75 -1.32
CA VAL A 54 10.74 -9.14 -0.82
C VAL A 54 10.87 -7.62 -0.89
N VAL A 55 9.87 -6.98 -1.48
CA VAL A 55 9.78 -5.53 -1.56
C VAL A 55 8.59 -5.03 -0.75
N LEU A 56 8.88 -4.08 0.13
CA LEU A 56 7.89 -3.23 0.76
C LEU A 56 7.58 -2.07 -0.19
N LEU A 57 6.35 -2.04 -0.70
CA LEU A 57 5.82 -0.91 -1.47
C LEU A 57 4.84 -0.16 -0.58
N MET A 58 4.99 1.15 -0.48
CA MET A 58 4.05 2.00 0.24
C MET A 58 3.90 3.36 -0.41
N ASN A 59 2.74 3.99 -0.24
CA ASN A 59 2.57 5.38 -0.62
C ASN A 59 3.43 6.29 0.27
N GLY A 60 4.01 7.34 -0.31
CA GLY A 60 4.95 8.24 0.39
C GLY A 60 4.29 9.26 1.33
N ASP A 61 2.97 9.38 1.30
CA ASP A 61 2.17 10.29 2.11
C ASP A 61 1.53 9.63 3.33
N LEU A 62 1.87 8.37 3.61
CA LEU A 62 1.31 7.61 4.72
C LEU A 62 2.00 7.93 6.04
N LEU A 63 1.20 8.33 7.03
CA LEU A 63 1.57 8.27 8.44
C LEU A 63 0.87 7.05 9.05
N THR A 64 1.65 6.09 9.55
CA THR A 64 1.14 4.77 9.96
C THR A 64 1.88 4.21 11.17
N ASP A 65 1.17 3.41 11.96
CA ASP A 65 1.65 2.61 13.09
C ASP A 65 1.57 1.10 12.79
N VAL A 66 1.38 0.71 11.52
CA VAL A 66 1.34 -0.69 11.10
C VAL A 66 2.62 -1.41 11.51
N ASP A 67 2.46 -2.58 12.14
CA ASP A 67 3.56 -3.48 12.46
C ASP A 67 4.11 -4.15 11.18
N LEU A 68 5.04 -3.44 10.53
CA LEU A 68 5.71 -3.90 9.31
C LEU A 68 6.54 -5.17 9.56
N GLU A 69 7.09 -5.35 10.76
CA GLU A 69 7.86 -6.55 11.10
C GLU A 69 6.94 -7.77 11.21
N GLY A 70 5.83 -7.65 11.94
CA GLY A 70 4.79 -8.68 12.01
C GLY A 70 4.22 -9.03 10.64
N MET A 71 3.93 -8.01 9.82
CA MET A 71 3.46 -8.19 8.45
C MET A 71 4.49 -8.94 7.59
N PHE A 72 5.79 -8.63 7.72
CA PHE A 72 6.86 -9.32 7.02
C PHE A 72 7.03 -10.78 7.48
N GLN A 73 6.97 -11.04 8.78
CA GLN A 73 7.04 -12.39 9.35
C GLN A 73 5.87 -13.26 8.89
N LEU A 74 4.66 -12.70 8.85
CA LEU A 74 3.48 -13.36 8.29
C LEU A 74 3.69 -13.69 6.80
N PHE A 75 4.11 -12.69 6.03
CA PHE A 75 4.26 -12.81 4.58
C PHE A 75 5.30 -13.86 4.19
N THR A 76 6.47 -13.85 4.83
CA THR A 76 7.56 -14.80 4.56
C THR A 76 7.19 -16.24 4.85
N ARG A 77 6.35 -16.50 5.86
CA ARG A 77 5.81 -17.84 6.18
C ARG A 77 4.68 -18.27 5.24
N SER A 78 4.05 -17.31 4.55
CA SER A 78 2.98 -17.59 3.59
C SER A 78 3.55 -17.98 2.22
N ARG A 79 2.73 -18.65 1.39
CA ARG A 79 3.01 -18.85 -0.04
C ARG A 79 2.38 -17.76 -0.93
N ALA A 80 1.94 -16.65 -0.33
CA ALA A 80 1.29 -15.58 -1.08
C ALA A 80 2.32 -14.84 -1.96
N ALA A 81 1.88 -14.41 -3.14
CA ALA A 81 2.66 -13.53 -4.01
C ALA A 81 2.69 -12.08 -3.49
N MET A 82 1.65 -11.68 -2.75
CA MET A 82 1.48 -10.34 -2.19
C MET A 82 0.76 -10.39 -0.84
N ALA A 83 1.13 -9.51 0.08
CA ALA A 83 0.34 -9.15 1.26
C ALA A 83 -0.06 -7.66 1.17
N VAL A 84 -1.27 -7.34 1.62
CA VAL A 84 -1.84 -5.98 1.58
C VAL A 84 -2.27 -5.60 2.99
N ALA A 85 -1.80 -4.46 3.50
CA ALA A 85 -2.32 -3.91 4.74
C ALA A 85 -3.69 -3.27 4.48
N THR A 86 -4.63 -3.53 5.37
CA THR A 86 -5.98 -2.95 5.31
C THR A 86 -6.30 -2.17 6.57
N THR A 87 -7.12 -1.14 6.43
CA THR A 87 -7.74 -0.40 7.53
C THR A 87 -9.25 -0.53 7.45
N GLU A 88 -9.94 -0.58 8.58
CA GLU A 88 -11.41 -0.59 8.57
C GLU A 88 -11.95 0.80 8.28
N HIS A 89 -12.78 0.90 7.26
CA HIS A 89 -13.58 2.08 6.99
C HIS A 89 -15.03 1.81 7.39
N HIS A 90 -15.54 2.62 8.31
CA HIS A 90 -16.92 2.52 8.79
C HIS A 90 -17.79 3.53 8.07
N VAL A 91 -18.91 3.04 7.52
CA VAL A 91 -19.93 3.88 6.90
C VAL A 91 -21.21 3.75 7.71
N ASP A 92 -21.61 4.84 8.35
CA ASP A 92 -22.90 4.95 9.02
C ASP A 92 -23.97 5.26 8.00
N LEU A 93 -24.93 4.35 7.84
CA LEU A 93 -26.06 4.56 6.96
C LEU A 93 -27.17 5.28 7.73
N PRO A 94 -27.67 6.44 7.27
CA PRO A 94 -28.72 7.17 7.98
C PRO A 94 -30.13 6.58 7.80
N TYR A 95 -30.22 5.39 7.18
CA TYR A 95 -31.47 4.72 6.80
C TYR A 95 -31.48 3.26 7.26
N ALA A 96 -32.68 2.69 7.36
CA ALA A 96 -32.84 1.25 7.47
C ALA A 96 -32.38 0.54 6.19
N VAL A 97 -31.58 -0.51 6.34
CA VAL A 97 -31.16 -1.39 5.24
C VAL A 97 -32.00 -2.66 5.30
N MET A 98 -32.68 -3.01 4.20
CA MET A 98 -33.49 -4.22 4.08
C MET A 98 -32.62 -5.38 3.57
N ASP A 99 -32.74 -6.55 4.20
CA ASP A 99 -32.18 -7.79 3.68
C ASP A 99 -33.26 -8.47 2.82
N LEU A 100 -32.96 -8.68 1.53
CA LEU A 100 -33.93 -9.17 0.53
C LEU A 100 -33.48 -10.50 -0.10
N GLU A 101 -34.43 -11.39 -0.36
CA GLU A 101 -34.27 -12.54 -1.25
C GLU A 101 -35.34 -12.47 -2.35
N GLY A 102 -34.95 -11.95 -3.51
CA GLY A 102 -35.91 -11.53 -4.54
C GLY A 102 -36.79 -10.40 -4.01
N ASP A 103 -38.12 -10.58 -4.09
CA ASP A 103 -39.12 -9.62 -3.59
C ASP A 103 -39.52 -9.88 -2.12
N LEU A 104 -38.92 -10.87 -1.45
CA LEU A 104 -39.20 -11.21 -0.06
C LEU A 104 -38.28 -10.42 0.89
N VAL A 105 -38.89 -9.75 1.87
CA VAL A 105 -38.17 -9.11 2.97
C VAL A 105 -37.82 -10.17 4.02
N LEU A 106 -36.53 -10.43 4.22
CA LEU A 106 -36.03 -11.36 5.23
C LEU A 106 -35.78 -10.66 6.58
N GLY A 107 -35.49 -9.36 6.55
CA GLY A 107 -35.23 -8.57 7.75
C GLY A 107 -34.81 -7.14 7.42
N TYR A 108 -34.52 -6.35 8.45
CA TYR A 108 -33.96 -5.02 8.29
C TYR A 108 -33.00 -4.67 9.42
N ARG A 109 -32.04 -3.79 9.13
CA ARG A 109 -31.12 -3.20 10.09
C ARG A 109 -31.36 -1.70 10.11
N GLU A 110 -31.73 -1.14 11.27
CA GLU A 110 -31.94 0.31 11.43
C GLU A 110 -30.59 1.01 11.59
N LYS A 111 -30.34 2.03 10.76
CA LYS A 111 -29.13 2.87 10.76
C LYS A 111 -27.83 2.09 11.02
N PRO A 112 -27.54 1.04 10.23
CA PRO A 112 -26.40 0.20 10.50
C PRO A 112 -25.11 0.94 10.17
N THR A 113 -24.07 0.62 10.92
CA THR A 113 -22.69 0.86 10.53
C THR A 113 -22.19 -0.33 9.73
N VAL A 114 -21.69 -0.08 8.51
CA VAL A 114 -21.08 -1.12 7.66
C VAL A 114 -19.58 -0.90 7.62
N SER A 115 -18.81 -1.93 7.99
CA SER A 115 -17.35 -1.90 7.92
C SER A 115 -16.84 -2.51 6.63
N PHE A 116 -15.87 -1.86 6.00
CA PHE A 116 -15.16 -2.36 4.84
C PHE A 116 -13.66 -2.39 5.12
N PRO A 117 -12.96 -3.51 4.85
CA PRO A 117 -11.51 -3.50 4.81
C PRO A 117 -11.07 -2.72 3.57
N CYS A 118 -10.53 -1.52 3.78
CA CYS A 118 -10.00 -0.67 2.74
C CYS A 118 -8.48 -0.84 2.63
N ASN A 119 -7.96 -0.76 1.41
CA ASN A 119 -6.53 -0.82 1.16
C ASN A 119 -5.81 0.37 1.82
N ALA A 120 -4.82 0.09 2.67
CA ALA A 120 -4.06 1.11 3.39
C ALA A 120 -2.88 1.69 2.59
N GLY A 121 -2.65 1.22 1.36
CA GLY A 121 -1.55 1.67 0.52
C GLY A 121 -0.18 1.13 0.92
N ILE A 122 -0.15 0.00 1.64
CA ILE A 122 1.08 -0.69 2.08
C ILE A 122 1.01 -2.15 1.64
N TYR A 123 2.08 -2.61 0.99
CA TYR A 123 2.13 -3.91 0.34
C TYR A 123 3.49 -4.57 0.57
N LEU A 124 3.49 -5.89 0.73
CA LEU A 124 4.68 -6.72 0.55
C LEU A 124 4.51 -7.56 -0.70
N LEU A 125 5.56 -7.63 -1.51
CA LEU A 125 5.56 -8.30 -2.81
C LEU A 125 6.77 -9.23 -2.90
N ARG A 126 6.62 -10.40 -3.52
CA ARG A 126 7.77 -11.27 -3.87
C ARG A 126 8.33 -10.91 -5.23
N SER A 127 9.64 -10.66 -5.34
CA SER A 127 10.35 -10.19 -6.55
C SER A 127 10.10 -11.02 -7.82
N GLU A 128 9.56 -12.23 -7.67
CA GLU A 128 9.02 -13.13 -8.69
C GLU A 128 7.95 -12.51 -9.60
N TRP A 129 7.41 -11.32 -9.32
CA TRP A 129 6.49 -10.63 -10.24
C TRP A 129 7.16 -10.16 -11.56
N ARG A 130 8.49 -10.27 -11.67
CA ARG A 130 9.27 -9.98 -12.89
C ARG A 130 9.58 -11.21 -13.72
#